data_AF-A0A1J5EEY8-F1
#
_entry.id   AF-A0A1J5EEY8-F1
#
_cell.length_a   1.000
_cell.length_b   1.000
_cell.length_c   1.000
_cell.angle_alpha   90.00
_cell.angle_beta   90.00
_cell.angle_gamma   90.00
#
_symmetry.space_group_name_H-M   'P 1'
#
loop_
_entity.id
_entity.type
_entity.pdbx_description
1 polymer ?
#
loop_
_entity_poly.entity_id
_entity_poly.type
_entity_poly.pdbx_seq_one_letter_code
_entity_poly.pdbx_strand_id
1 'polypeptide(L)'
;MSHLNLRVFMSAIARFGLFDKLACVGLLVLMATACSGSAAHPEDAMRAYVDDVRNHRAEAVYDVIGEDLRGEMSKADFQVFFNENYDEILAQAELIEASIDEGKMEIVAALPMNEHSEIALQFEENHWVLADDVRSIAGSTSPRGTITALADAIETKDLDAIIELLSQEKGDTLQAELAILRRGLKGVSEDDIVINGDIATVYLDWGGKLELTLEDGVWHLSRLPE
;
A
#
# COMPACT_ATOMS: atom_id res chain seq x y z
N MET A 1 -46.85 -37.63 45.59
CA MET A 1 -45.60 -36.86 45.43
C MET A 1 -45.59 -35.84 46.56
N SER A 2 -45.17 -36.21 47.78
CA SER A 2 -43.78 -36.44 48.24
C SER A 2 -43.00 -35.12 48.17
N HIS A 3 -42.46 -34.53 49.23
CA HIS A 3 -41.70 -35.11 50.33
C HIS A 3 -41.77 -34.30 51.62
N LEU A 4 -41.65 -35.04 52.73
CA LEU A 4 -41.44 -34.57 54.09
C LEU A 4 -40.00 -34.13 54.35
N ASN A 5 -39.88 -33.36 55.43
CA ASN A 5 -38.73 -32.65 55.95
C ASN A 5 -37.73 -33.52 56.74
N LEU A 6 -36.46 -33.09 56.66
CA LEU A 6 -35.42 -32.95 57.70
C LEU A 6 -35.03 -34.11 58.65
N ARG A 7 -33.70 -34.19 58.85
CA ARG A 7 -32.96 -34.77 59.99
C ARG A 7 -32.87 -36.29 60.06
N VAL A 8 -31.87 -36.85 59.39
CA VAL A 8 -31.02 -37.86 60.04
C VAL A 8 -29.60 -37.79 59.46
N PHE A 9 -28.60 -37.96 60.33
CA PHE A 9 -27.20 -38.30 60.04
C PHE A 9 -26.20 -37.19 59.70
N MET A 10 -26.05 -36.26 60.66
CA MET A 10 -24.72 -36.04 61.26
C MET A 10 -24.23 -37.36 61.90
N SER A 11 -23.25 -38.02 61.28
CA SER A 11 -22.20 -38.90 61.85
C SER A 11 -21.67 -39.74 60.68
N ALA A 12 -20.44 -39.61 60.20
CA ALA A 12 -19.28 -40.08 60.93
C ALA A 12 -18.00 -39.49 60.30
N ILE A 13 -17.42 -38.51 60.99
CA ILE A 13 -15.96 -38.35 61.02
C ILE A 13 -15.48 -39.41 62.01
N ALA A 14 -14.83 -40.48 61.53
CA ALA A 14 -13.84 -41.24 62.30
C ALA A 14 -13.26 -42.41 61.49
N ARG A 15 -11.92 -42.44 61.49
CA ARG A 15 -11.04 -43.62 61.33
C ARG A 15 -10.85 -44.14 59.91
N PHE A 16 -9.72 -43.77 59.29
CA PHE A 16 -8.67 -44.74 58.92
C PHE A 16 -7.38 -43.99 58.51
N GLY A 17 -6.24 -44.43 59.07
CA GLY A 17 -4.83 -44.26 58.63
C GLY A 17 -4.38 -42.88 58.15
N LEU A 18 -3.63 -42.07 58.91
CA LEU A 18 -2.24 -42.26 59.33
C LEU A 18 -1.26 -42.46 58.15
N PHE A 19 -0.56 -41.37 57.81
CA PHE A 19 0.79 -41.27 57.24
C PHE A 19 1.08 -41.93 55.86
N ASP A 20 2.04 -41.37 55.13
CA ASP A 20 2.45 -41.70 53.76
C ASP A 20 1.38 -41.40 52.70
N LYS A 21 1.39 -40.27 52.00
CA LYS A 21 2.43 -39.89 51.05
C LYS A 21 2.36 -38.39 50.80
N LEU A 22 3.21 -37.66 51.51
CA LEU A 22 3.43 -36.22 51.42
C LEU A 22 4.29 -35.85 50.18
N ALA A 23 4.16 -36.58 49.07
CA ALA A 23 5.11 -36.54 47.96
C ALA A 23 4.46 -36.72 46.58
N CYS A 24 3.31 -36.10 46.30
CA CYS A 24 2.74 -36.08 44.93
C CYS A 24 2.04 -34.76 44.55
N VAL A 25 2.24 -33.65 45.28
CA VAL A 25 1.58 -32.36 44.97
C VAL A 25 2.54 -31.33 44.34
N GLY A 26 3.79 -31.72 44.06
CA GLY A 26 4.83 -30.83 43.54
C GLY A 26 5.20 -31.08 42.07
N LEU A 27 4.25 -31.27 41.15
CA LEU A 27 4.57 -31.36 39.71
C LEU A 27 3.39 -31.03 38.78
N LEU A 28 2.71 -29.89 39.00
CA LEU A 28 1.64 -29.46 38.09
C LEU A 28 1.47 -27.93 38.02
N VAL A 29 2.57 -27.16 38.07
CA VAL A 29 2.51 -25.68 38.03
C VAL A 29 3.54 -25.06 37.04
N LEU A 30 4.11 -25.81 36.09
CA LEU A 30 5.22 -25.29 35.26
C LEU A 30 5.06 -25.49 33.73
N MET A 31 3.82 -25.43 33.21
CA MET A 31 3.57 -25.35 31.75
C MET A 31 2.42 -24.40 31.40
N ALA A 32 2.36 -23.25 32.07
CA ALA A 32 1.68 -22.07 31.52
C ALA A 32 2.73 -21.06 31.07
N THR A 33 3.64 -21.48 30.18
CA THR A 33 4.36 -20.51 29.34
C THR A 33 3.31 -19.91 28.42
N ALA A 34 2.79 -18.77 28.85
CA ALA A 34 1.98 -17.91 28.05
C ALA A 34 2.69 -17.68 26.71
N CYS A 35 2.12 -18.20 25.62
CA CYS A 35 2.25 -17.55 24.33
C CYS A 35 1.49 -16.22 24.40
N SER A 36 1.99 -15.25 25.18
CA SER A 36 1.77 -13.86 24.86
C SER A 36 2.71 -13.55 23.70
N GLY A 37 2.34 -14.07 22.52
CA GLY A 37 2.97 -13.67 21.27
C GLY A 37 2.62 -12.21 21.07
N SER A 38 3.43 -11.31 21.62
CA SER A 38 3.56 -9.99 21.03
C SER A 38 3.85 -10.25 19.56
N ALA A 39 3.03 -9.70 18.67
CA ALA A 39 3.36 -9.70 17.26
C ALA A 39 4.81 -9.21 17.15
N ALA A 40 5.65 -9.94 16.41
CA ALA A 40 7.03 -9.53 16.20
C ALA A 40 7.02 -8.10 15.66
N HIS A 41 7.86 -7.23 16.21
CA HIS A 41 7.99 -5.89 15.69
C HIS A 41 8.52 -6.00 14.25
N PRO A 42 7.98 -5.25 13.27
CA PRO A 42 8.44 -5.33 11.88
C PRO A 42 9.94 -5.11 11.72
N GLU A 43 10.54 -4.32 12.61
CA GLU A 43 11.99 -4.14 12.72
C GLU A 43 12.71 -5.46 12.97
N ASP A 44 12.18 -6.33 13.84
CA ASP A 44 12.76 -7.63 14.14
C ASP A 44 12.73 -8.54 12.90
N ALA A 45 11.63 -8.51 12.14
CA ALA A 45 11.49 -9.28 10.91
C ALA A 45 12.46 -8.80 9.82
N MET A 46 12.61 -7.48 9.66
CA MET A 46 13.56 -6.92 8.69
C MET A 46 15.01 -7.15 9.10
N ARG A 47 15.33 -7.09 10.40
CA ARG A 47 16.67 -7.46 10.89
C ARG A 47 16.97 -8.94 10.67
N ALA A 48 15.98 -9.83 10.86
CA ALA A 48 16.14 -11.25 10.55
C ALA A 48 16.41 -11.48 9.06
N TYR A 49 15.69 -10.78 8.18
CA TYR A 49 15.95 -10.80 6.73
C TYR A 49 17.38 -10.36 6.38
N VAL A 50 17.85 -9.24 6.95
CA VAL A 50 19.22 -8.75 6.72
C VAL A 50 20.26 -9.77 7.20
N ASP A 51 20.04 -10.40 8.36
CA ASP A 51 20.92 -11.44 8.88
C ASP A 51 20.92 -12.69 7.96
N ASP A 52 19.75 -13.10 7.46
CA ASP A 52 19.64 -14.21 6.50
C ASP A 52 20.41 -13.94 5.21
N VAL A 53 20.31 -12.71 4.67
CA VAL A 53 21.10 -12.30 3.50
C VAL A 53 22.58 -12.37 3.80
N ARG A 54 23.07 -11.73 4.87
CA ARG A 54 24.50 -11.70 5.25
C ARG A 54 25.10 -13.09 5.43
N ASN A 55 24.33 -14.01 5.99
CA ASN A 55 24.77 -15.38 6.25
C ASN A 55 24.54 -16.31 5.03
N HIS A 56 24.23 -15.77 3.85
CA HIS A 56 23.95 -16.53 2.62
C HIS A 56 22.85 -17.61 2.79
N ARG A 57 21.83 -17.33 3.62
CA ARG A 57 20.73 -18.26 3.91
C ARG A 57 19.57 -18.07 2.92
N ALA A 58 19.82 -18.34 1.64
CA ALA A 58 18.85 -18.14 0.55
C ALA A 58 17.46 -18.74 0.81
N GLU A 59 17.40 -19.92 1.42
CA GLU A 59 16.15 -20.59 1.78
C GLU A 59 15.35 -19.82 2.84
N ALA A 60 16.03 -19.25 3.85
CA ALA A 60 15.39 -18.43 4.88
C ALA A 60 14.90 -17.09 4.30
N VAL A 61 15.70 -16.47 3.42
CA VAL A 61 15.32 -15.27 2.67
C VAL A 61 14.05 -15.54 1.86
N TYR A 62 14.00 -16.66 1.13
CA TYR A 62 12.82 -17.05 0.37
C TYR A 62 11.58 -17.14 1.26
N ASP A 63 11.70 -17.80 2.42
CA ASP A 63 10.57 -18.07 3.32
C ASP A 63 9.94 -16.80 3.93
N VAL A 64 10.67 -15.67 3.97
CA VAL A 64 10.17 -14.37 4.48
C VAL A 64 9.54 -13.49 3.39
N ILE A 65 9.95 -13.64 2.12
CA ILE A 65 9.42 -12.82 1.01
C ILE A 65 7.95 -13.20 0.72
N GLY A 66 7.07 -12.21 0.54
CA GLY A 66 5.66 -12.45 0.22
C GLY A 66 5.43 -13.13 -1.14
N GLU A 67 4.29 -13.80 -1.31
CA GLU A 67 3.95 -14.53 -2.56
C GLU A 67 4.01 -13.64 -3.80
N ASP A 68 3.51 -12.40 -3.72
CA ASP A 68 3.55 -11.44 -4.84
C ASP A 68 4.98 -11.12 -5.31
N LEU A 69 5.94 -11.03 -4.37
CA LEU A 69 7.34 -10.76 -4.68
C LEU A 69 8.07 -12.01 -5.20
N ARG A 70 7.68 -13.20 -4.74
CA ARG A 70 8.20 -14.47 -5.29
C ARG A 70 7.67 -14.74 -6.70
N GLY A 71 6.44 -14.30 -7.00
CA GLY A 71 5.75 -14.62 -8.24
C GLY A 71 5.62 -16.14 -8.44
N GLU A 72 5.96 -16.61 -9.63
CA GLU A 72 5.96 -18.05 -9.96
C GLU A 72 7.33 -18.73 -9.68
N MET A 73 8.28 -18.03 -9.08
CA MET A 73 9.64 -18.54 -8.86
C MET A 73 9.63 -19.67 -7.82
N SER A 74 10.16 -20.83 -8.19
CA SER A 74 10.31 -21.92 -7.23
C SER A 74 11.44 -21.61 -6.24
N LYS A 75 11.42 -22.26 -5.07
CA LYS A 75 12.49 -22.14 -4.07
C LYS A 75 13.87 -22.50 -4.64
N ALA A 76 13.94 -23.48 -5.54
CA ALA A 76 15.17 -23.89 -6.20
C ALA A 76 15.68 -22.81 -7.18
N ASP A 77 14.77 -22.22 -7.97
CA ASP A 77 15.12 -21.14 -8.90
C ASP A 77 15.55 -19.88 -8.13
N PHE A 78 14.90 -19.58 -7.01
CA PHE A 78 15.30 -18.49 -6.14
C PHE A 78 16.70 -18.70 -5.56
N GLN A 79 17.07 -19.93 -5.19
CA GLN A 79 18.42 -20.21 -4.71
C GLN A 79 19.49 -19.92 -5.77
N VAL A 80 19.22 -20.25 -7.04
CA VAL A 80 20.11 -19.91 -8.16
C VAL A 80 20.18 -18.39 -8.32
N PHE A 81 19.03 -17.73 -8.41
CA PHE A 81 18.93 -16.27 -8.52
C PHE A 81 19.67 -15.55 -7.39
N PHE A 82 19.49 -15.99 -6.15
CA PHE A 82 20.12 -15.40 -4.96
C PHE A 82 21.64 -15.49 -5.03
N ASN A 83 22.18 -16.64 -5.47
CA ASN A 83 23.63 -16.81 -5.60
C ASN A 83 24.21 -15.98 -6.75
N GLU A 84 23.50 -15.90 -7.88
CA GLU A 84 23.93 -15.11 -9.04
C GLU A 84 23.91 -13.60 -8.79
N ASN A 85 23.01 -13.13 -7.91
CA ASN A 85 22.79 -11.71 -7.63
C ASN A 85 23.14 -11.33 -6.18
N TYR A 86 23.96 -12.14 -5.51
CA TYR A 86 24.22 -12.00 -4.08
C TYR A 86 24.74 -10.61 -3.68
N ASP A 87 25.70 -10.06 -4.43
CA ASP A 87 26.30 -8.75 -4.12
C ASP A 87 25.27 -7.62 -4.18
N GLU A 88 24.31 -7.69 -5.12
CA GLU A 88 23.23 -6.71 -5.23
C GLU A 88 22.23 -6.86 -4.07
N ILE A 89 21.84 -8.09 -3.75
CA ILE A 89 20.92 -8.38 -2.65
C ILE A 89 21.54 -7.95 -1.31
N LEU A 90 22.84 -8.17 -1.13
CA LEU A 90 23.57 -7.72 0.06
C LEU A 90 23.59 -6.19 0.14
N ALA A 91 23.87 -5.48 -0.95
CA ALA A 91 23.83 -4.02 -0.98
C ALA A 91 22.44 -3.47 -0.61
N GLN A 92 21.36 -4.12 -1.09
CA GLN A 92 19.99 -3.77 -0.71
C GLN A 92 19.72 -4.03 0.78
N ALA A 93 20.19 -5.16 1.32
CA ALA A 93 20.06 -5.48 2.74
C ALA A 93 20.79 -4.46 3.64
N GLU A 94 21.93 -3.94 3.22
CA GLU A 94 22.65 -2.87 3.94
C GLU A 94 21.88 -1.54 3.95
N LEU A 95 21.21 -1.18 2.85
CA LEU A 95 20.34 0.00 2.80
C LEU A 95 19.11 -0.15 3.70
N ILE A 96 18.54 -1.36 3.77
CA ILE A 96 17.45 -1.68 4.69
C ILE A 96 17.91 -1.50 6.13
N GLU A 97 19.06 -2.06 6.51
CA GLU A 97 19.57 -1.94 7.88
C GLU A 97 19.80 -0.47 8.27
N ALA A 98 20.41 0.32 7.39
CA ALA A 98 20.58 1.75 7.62
C ALA A 98 19.25 2.47 7.86
N SER A 99 18.19 2.10 7.11
CA SER A 99 16.86 2.69 7.26
C SER A 99 16.19 2.30 8.59
N ILE A 100 16.41 1.07 9.07
CA ILE A 100 15.94 0.62 10.40
C ILE A 100 16.64 1.44 11.49
N ASP A 101 17.96 1.60 11.39
CA ASP A 101 18.74 2.33 12.40
C ASP A 101 18.42 3.84 12.44
N GLU A 102 17.98 4.40 11.32
CA GLU A 102 17.47 5.78 11.22
C GLU A 102 16.01 5.92 11.71
N GLY A 103 15.33 4.83 12.06
CA GLY A 103 13.95 4.84 12.53
C GLY A 103 12.93 5.26 11.47
N LYS A 104 13.23 5.03 10.19
CA LYS A 104 12.38 5.39 9.03
C LYS A 104 11.31 4.35 8.70
N MET A 105 11.05 3.41 9.61
CA MET A 105 10.10 2.34 9.35
C MET A 105 8.67 2.82 9.62
N GLU A 106 7.80 2.65 8.64
CA GLU A 106 6.37 2.89 8.75
C GLU A 106 5.63 1.57 8.63
N ILE A 107 4.61 1.38 9.47
CA ILE A 107 3.77 0.18 9.45
C ILE A 107 2.39 0.60 8.97
N VAL A 108 2.03 0.06 7.80
CA VAL A 108 0.74 0.31 7.16
C VAL A 108 -0.03 -1.01 7.05
N ALA A 109 -1.33 -0.97 7.28
CA ALA A 109 -2.23 -2.08 7.02
C ALA A 109 -3.40 -1.62 6.16
N ALA A 110 -3.81 -2.44 5.21
CA ALA A 110 -4.99 -2.23 4.39
C ALA A 110 -6.10 -3.18 4.84
N LEU A 111 -7.28 -2.63 5.15
CA LEU A 111 -8.48 -3.40 5.43
C LEU A 111 -9.40 -3.37 4.20
N PRO A 112 -9.48 -4.45 3.40
CA PRO A 112 -10.38 -4.48 2.24
C PRO A 112 -11.83 -4.42 2.70
N MET A 113 -12.60 -3.49 2.14
CA MET A 113 -14.02 -3.29 2.46
C MET A 113 -14.92 -3.92 1.39
N ASN A 114 -14.57 -3.78 0.12
CA ASN A 114 -15.20 -4.43 -1.02
C ASN A 114 -14.18 -4.55 -2.17
N GLU A 115 -14.61 -5.03 -3.33
CA GLU A 115 -13.74 -5.26 -4.51
C GLU A 115 -12.97 -4.01 -4.99
N HIS A 116 -13.43 -2.81 -4.61
CA HIS A 116 -12.90 -1.54 -5.12
C HIS A 116 -12.50 -0.55 -4.01
N SER A 117 -12.45 -0.99 -2.74
CA SER A 117 -12.09 -0.07 -1.64
C SER A 117 -11.43 -0.77 -0.46
N GLU A 118 -10.50 -0.04 0.15
CA GLU A 118 -9.79 -0.43 1.36
C GLU A 118 -9.68 0.77 2.32
N ILE A 119 -9.63 0.47 3.61
CA ILE A 119 -9.30 1.44 4.66
C ILE A 119 -7.82 1.27 4.99
N ALA A 120 -7.03 2.32 4.81
CA ALA A 120 -5.64 2.33 5.25
C ALA A 120 -5.55 2.67 6.74
N LEU A 121 -4.69 1.93 7.43
CA LEU A 121 -4.35 2.10 8.84
C LEU A 121 -2.85 2.33 8.95
N GLN A 122 -2.45 3.22 9.83
CA GLN A 122 -1.05 3.45 10.19
C GLN A 122 -0.83 3.11 11.66
N PHE A 123 0.32 2.51 11.99
CA PHE A 123 0.69 2.29 13.38
C PHE A 123 1.56 3.44 13.86
N GLU A 124 1.03 4.27 14.75
CA GLU A 124 1.70 5.43 15.33
C GLU A 124 1.65 5.35 16.85
N GLU A 125 2.71 5.75 17.55
CA GLU A 125 2.75 5.82 19.01
C GLU A 125 2.12 4.61 19.73
N ASN A 126 2.41 3.40 19.23
CA ASN A 126 1.91 2.13 19.75
C ASN A 126 0.37 1.94 19.67
N HIS A 127 -0.30 2.58 18.73
CA HIS A 127 -1.71 2.35 18.43
C HIS A 127 -1.99 2.46 16.91
N TRP A 128 -3.08 1.83 16.48
CA TRP A 128 -3.54 1.96 15.08
C TRP A 128 -4.41 3.21 14.95
N VAL A 129 -4.08 4.04 13.96
CA VAL A 129 -4.88 5.18 13.55
C VAL A 129 -5.41 4.96 12.14
N LEU A 130 -6.59 5.52 11.84
CA LEU A 130 -7.02 5.68 10.45
C LEU A 130 -6.01 6.62 9.79
N ALA A 131 -5.42 6.20 8.68
CA ALA A 131 -4.54 7.09 7.94
C ALA A 131 -5.36 8.29 7.45
N ASP A 132 -4.99 9.49 7.89
CA ASP A 132 -5.69 10.75 7.57
C ASP A 132 -5.62 11.07 6.06
N ASP A 133 -4.70 10.40 5.36
CA ASP A 133 -4.38 10.59 3.94
C ASP A 133 -4.72 9.38 3.07
N VAL A 134 -5.93 8.84 3.22
CA VAL A 134 -6.62 8.19 2.07
C VAL A 134 -7.27 9.29 1.21
N ARG A 135 -6.57 10.39 0.94
CA ARG A 135 -6.67 10.93 -0.41
C ARG A 135 -5.88 9.95 -1.26
N SER A 136 -6.45 9.65 -2.42
CA SER A 136 -5.66 9.39 -3.62
C SER A 136 -4.61 10.50 -3.72
N ILE A 137 -3.46 10.30 -3.06
CA ILE A 137 -2.29 11.15 -3.21
C ILE A 137 -1.75 10.75 -4.57
N ALA A 138 -1.70 11.72 -5.46
CA ALA A 138 -0.77 11.67 -6.57
C ALA A 138 0.64 11.32 -6.02
N GLY A 139 1.01 10.05 -6.10
CA GLY A 139 2.23 9.53 -5.46
C GLY A 139 2.00 8.37 -4.49
N SER A 140 1.39 7.28 -4.97
CA SER A 140 1.55 6.00 -4.28
C SER A 140 3.00 5.52 -4.47
N THR A 141 3.64 5.04 -3.41
CA THR A 141 4.97 4.39 -3.47
C THR A 141 4.95 3.04 -4.21
N SER A 142 3.78 2.59 -4.67
CA SER A 142 3.59 1.39 -5.47
C SER A 142 3.11 1.69 -6.91
N PRO A 143 3.53 0.91 -7.93
CA PRO A 143 2.98 1.03 -9.27
C PRO A 143 1.46 0.87 -9.34
N ARG A 144 0.90 -0.03 -8.50
CA ARG A 144 -0.54 -0.31 -8.49
C ARG A 144 -1.35 0.89 -7.99
N GLY A 145 -0.93 1.53 -6.91
CA GLY A 145 -1.64 2.70 -6.39
C GLY A 145 -1.56 3.89 -7.35
N THR A 146 -0.46 4.07 -8.10
CA THR A 146 -0.36 5.12 -9.14
C THR A 146 -1.35 4.88 -10.28
N ILE A 147 -1.54 3.62 -10.71
CA ILE A 147 -2.53 3.27 -11.73
C ILE A 147 -3.96 3.52 -11.24
N THR A 148 -4.27 3.15 -9.99
CA THR A 148 -5.58 3.42 -9.40
C THR A 148 -5.85 4.92 -9.30
N ALA A 149 -4.89 5.70 -8.79
CA ALA A 149 -5.01 7.16 -8.70
C ALA A 149 -5.22 7.80 -10.08
N LEU A 150 -4.55 7.30 -11.13
CA LEU A 150 -4.76 7.76 -12.49
C LEU A 150 -6.17 7.45 -13.00
N ALA A 151 -6.70 6.25 -12.70
CA ALA A 151 -8.06 5.89 -13.08
C ALA A 151 -9.09 6.82 -12.42
N ASP A 152 -8.93 7.10 -11.13
CA ASP A 152 -9.79 8.01 -10.37
C ASP A 152 -9.73 9.44 -10.92
N ALA A 153 -8.53 9.93 -11.24
CA ALA A 153 -8.33 11.27 -11.80
C ALA A 153 -8.98 11.41 -13.19
N ILE A 154 -8.95 10.36 -14.01
CA ILE A 154 -9.64 10.33 -15.31
C ILE A 154 -11.17 10.31 -15.12
N GLU A 155 -11.67 9.50 -14.19
CA GLU A 155 -13.12 9.40 -13.93
C GLU A 155 -13.70 10.72 -13.43
N THR A 156 -12.96 11.40 -12.54
CA THR A 156 -13.31 12.71 -11.98
C THR A 156 -12.98 13.88 -12.92
N LYS A 157 -12.25 13.63 -14.02
CA LYS A 157 -11.76 14.64 -14.97
C LYS A 157 -10.90 15.72 -14.30
N ASP A 158 -10.14 15.33 -13.28
CA ASP A 158 -9.25 16.21 -12.54
C ASP A 158 -7.88 16.27 -13.24
N LEU A 159 -7.72 17.28 -14.10
CA LEU A 159 -6.49 17.47 -14.86
C LEU A 159 -5.29 17.78 -13.94
N ASP A 160 -5.50 18.46 -12.83
CA ASP A 160 -4.43 18.81 -11.90
C ASP A 160 -3.89 17.53 -11.23
N ALA A 161 -4.79 16.63 -10.80
CA ALA A 161 -4.41 15.32 -10.27
C ALA A 161 -3.68 14.45 -11.30
N ILE A 162 -4.09 14.47 -12.58
CA ILE A 162 -3.37 13.77 -13.66
C ILE A 162 -1.94 14.32 -13.80
N ILE A 163 -1.76 15.65 -13.76
CA ILE A 163 -0.45 16.29 -13.88
C ILE A 163 0.44 15.93 -12.70
N GLU A 164 -0.09 15.91 -11.48
CA GLU A 164 0.66 15.53 -10.26
C GLU A 164 1.14 14.07 -10.28
N LEU A 165 0.46 13.18 -11.00
CA LEU A 165 0.85 11.78 -11.16
C LEU A 165 2.00 11.56 -12.16
N LEU A 166 2.31 12.56 -13.00
CA LEU A 166 3.41 12.48 -13.95
C LEU A 166 4.76 12.68 -13.26
N SER A 167 5.85 12.23 -13.91
CA SER A 167 7.18 12.65 -13.46
C SER A 167 7.31 14.17 -13.55
N GLN A 168 8.11 14.78 -12.69
CA GLN A 168 8.30 16.23 -12.65
C GLN A 168 8.61 16.82 -14.03
N GLU A 169 9.53 16.21 -14.78
CA GLU A 169 9.88 16.63 -16.15
C GLU A 169 8.66 16.63 -17.09
N LYS A 170 7.82 15.59 -17.03
CA LYS A 170 6.63 15.47 -17.87
C LYS A 170 5.51 16.41 -17.44
N GLY A 171 5.31 16.57 -16.13
CA GLY A 171 4.38 17.55 -15.57
C GLY A 171 4.74 18.98 -15.99
N ASP A 172 6.00 19.38 -15.81
CA ASP A 172 6.50 20.71 -16.19
C ASP A 172 6.34 20.97 -17.70
N THR A 173 6.63 19.96 -18.54
CA THR A 173 6.47 20.04 -20.00
C THR A 173 5.00 20.26 -20.37
N LEU A 174 4.09 19.45 -19.84
CA LEU A 174 2.66 19.56 -20.11
C LEU A 174 2.09 20.91 -19.64
N GLN A 175 2.48 21.37 -18.46
CA GLN A 175 2.07 22.68 -17.94
C GLN A 175 2.57 23.83 -18.84
N ALA A 176 3.81 23.75 -19.35
CA ALA A 176 4.35 24.75 -20.27
C ALA A 176 3.57 24.78 -21.60
N GLU A 177 3.24 23.62 -22.16
CA GLU A 177 2.43 23.50 -23.37
C GLU A 177 1.02 24.08 -23.17
N LEU A 178 0.35 23.74 -22.07
CA LEU A 178 -0.95 24.30 -21.71
C LEU A 178 -0.90 25.82 -21.52
N ALA A 179 0.19 26.34 -20.94
CA ALA A 179 0.38 27.78 -20.76
C ALA A 179 0.57 28.52 -22.10
N ILE A 180 1.30 27.93 -23.05
CA ILE A 180 1.46 28.45 -24.41
C ILE A 180 0.12 28.45 -25.14
N LEU A 181 -0.60 27.32 -25.11
CA LEU A 181 -1.92 27.20 -25.74
C LEU A 181 -2.90 28.22 -25.17
N ARG A 182 -2.99 28.33 -23.83
CA ARG A 182 -3.85 29.31 -23.15
C ARG A 182 -3.51 30.75 -23.54
N ARG A 183 -2.22 31.07 -23.69
CA ARG A 183 -1.78 32.40 -24.09
C ARG A 183 -2.20 32.70 -25.53
N GLY A 184 -1.94 31.77 -26.46
CA GLY A 184 -2.31 31.91 -27.87
C GLY A 184 -3.81 32.09 -28.03
N LEU A 185 -4.62 31.26 -27.36
CA LEU A 185 -6.08 31.35 -27.39
C LEU A 185 -6.63 32.69 -26.85
N LYS A 186 -5.99 33.26 -25.82
CA LYS A 186 -6.38 34.58 -25.30
C LYS A 186 -6.04 35.74 -26.25
N GLY A 187 -5.11 35.53 -27.17
CA GLY A 187 -4.66 36.53 -28.14
C GLY A 187 -5.46 36.57 -29.43
N VAL A 188 -6.31 35.56 -29.68
CA VAL A 188 -7.10 35.44 -30.92
C VAL A 188 -8.08 36.61 -31.06
N SER A 189 -8.03 37.28 -32.20
CA SER A 189 -8.97 38.31 -32.63
C SER A 189 -9.88 37.81 -33.76
N GLU A 190 -10.92 38.57 -34.13
CA GLU A 190 -11.81 38.20 -35.25
C GLU A 190 -11.07 38.09 -36.59
N ASP A 191 -10.02 38.89 -36.80
CA ASP A 191 -9.22 38.86 -38.02
C ASP A 191 -8.38 37.56 -38.16
N ASP A 192 -8.18 36.84 -37.05
CA ASP A 192 -7.45 35.58 -37.01
C ASP A 192 -8.35 34.36 -37.34
N ILE A 193 -9.66 34.59 -37.56
CA ILE A 193 -10.66 33.56 -37.78
C ILE A 193 -11.16 33.62 -39.23
N VAL A 194 -10.88 32.56 -40.00
CA VAL A 194 -11.35 32.40 -41.37
C VAL A 194 -12.47 31.38 -41.42
N ILE A 195 -13.70 31.84 -41.71
CA ILE A 195 -14.89 30.99 -41.79
C ILE A 195 -15.18 30.61 -43.24
N ASN A 196 -15.33 29.31 -43.49
CA ASN A 196 -15.66 28.71 -44.78
C ASN A 196 -16.83 27.73 -44.62
N GLY A 197 -18.07 28.24 -44.76
CA GLY A 197 -19.27 27.44 -44.55
C GLY A 197 -19.37 26.97 -43.09
N ASP A 198 -19.40 25.64 -42.91
CA ASP A 198 -19.50 25.00 -41.60
C ASP A 198 -18.13 24.71 -40.96
N ILE A 199 -17.04 25.26 -41.51
CA ILE A 199 -15.68 25.11 -40.97
C ILE A 199 -15.11 26.50 -40.67
N ALA A 200 -14.49 26.67 -39.50
CA ALA A 200 -13.70 27.84 -39.17
C ALA A 200 -12.25 27.44 -38.89
N THR A 201 -11.30 28.18 -39.45
CA THR A 201 -9.87 28.02 -39.17
C THR A 201 -9.39 29.21 -38.35
N VAL A 202 -8.78 28.95 -37.20
CA VAL A 202 -8.19 29.98 -36.33
C VAL A 202 -6.68 29.90 -36.43
N TYR A 203 -6.04 31.01 -36.74
CA TYR A 203 -4.59 31.13 -36.79
C TYR A 203 -4.06 31.65 -35.45
N LEU A 204 -3.11 30.94 -34.85
CA LEU A 204 -2.50 31.33 -33.58
C LEU A 204 -1.22 32.13 -33.83
N ASP A 205 -0.87 32.99 -32.87
CA ASP A 205 0.30 33.88 -32.93
C ASP A 205 1.64 33.15 -33.08
N TRP A 206 1.74 31.93 -32.56
CA TRP A 206 2.91 31.06 -32.69
C TRP A 206 2.93 30.21 -33.96
N GLY A 207 1.98 30.41 -34.89
CA GLY A 207 1.90 29.71 -36.17
C GLY A 207 1.08 28.41 -36.17
N GLY A 208 0.54 28.02 -35.01
CA GLY A 208 -0.41 26.92 -34.90
C GLY A 208 -1.76 27.24 -35.56
N LYS A 209 -2.50 26.20 -35.94
CA LYS A 209 -3.86 26.35 -36.51
C LYS A 209 -4.86 25.47 -35.76
N LEU A 210 -6.05 26.02 -35.50
CA LEU A 210 -7.18 25.27 -34.96
C LEU A 210 -8.26 25.18 -36.03
N GLU A 211 -8.97 24.06 -36.08
CA GLU A 211 -10.15 23.91 -36.92
C GLU A 211 -11.37 23.69 -36.03
N LEU A 212 -12.45 24.40 -36.34
CA LEU A 212 -13.76 24.23 -35.73
C LEU A 212 -14.75 23.81 -36.80
N THR A 213 -15.69 22.97 -36.42
CA THR A 213 -16.82 22.55 -37.26
C THR A 213 -18.13 22.98 -36.61
N LEU A 214 -19.06 23.49 -37.41
CA LEU A 214 -20.39 23.84 -36.97
C LEU A 214 -21.27 22.58 -36.96
N GLU A 215 -21.67 22.12 -35.77
CA GLU A 215 -22.57 20.98 -35.59
C GLU A 215 -23.78 21.44 -34.78
N ASP A 216 -24.99 21.19 -35.27
CA ASP A 216 -26.26 21.60 -34.65
C ASP A 216 -26.31 23.09 -34.23
N GLY A 217 -25.63 23.97 -34.99
CA GLY A 217 -25.57 25.40 -34.73
C GLY A 217 -24.57 25.81 -33.64
N VAL A 218 -23.72 24.90 -33.17
CA VAL A 218 -22.66 25.15 -32.19
C VAL A 218 -21.30 24.86 -32.84
N TRP A 219 -20.31 25.73 -32.62
CA TRP A 219 -18.95 25.50 -33.09
C TRP A 219 -18.23 24.53 -32.14
N HIS A 220 -17.77 23.41 -32.67
CA HIS A 220 -17.00 22.40 -31.96
C HIS A 220 -15.57 22.40 -32.45
N LEU A 221 -14.62 22.17 -31.55
CA LEU A 221 -13.22 21.97 -31.94
C LEU A 221 -13.09 20.61 -32.65
N SER A 222 -12.72 20.64 -33.93
CA SER A 222 -12.52 19.43 -34.73
C SER A 222 -11.05 19.08 -34.91
N ARG A 223 -10.14 20.05 -34.74
CA ARG A 223 -8.69 19.83 -34.75
C ARG A 223 -7.96 20.71 -33.73
N LEU A 224 -7.10 20.06 -32.94
CA LEU A 224 -6.12 20.71 -32.06
C LEU A 224 -4.91 21.21 -32.85
N PRO A 225 -4.15 22.19 -32.31
CA PRO A 225 -3.03 22.75 -33.04
C PRO A 225 -1.85 21.79 -33.02
N GLU A 226 -1.20 21.62 -34.18
CA GLU A 226 0.03 20.85 -34.37
C GLU A 226 1.28 21.69 -34.11
#